data_AF-A0A418FQB6-F1
#
_entry.id   AF-A0A418FQB6-F1
#
_cell.length_a   1.000
_cell.length_b   1.000
_cell.length_c   1.000
_cell.angle_alpha   90.00
_cell.angle_beta   90.00
_cell.angle_gamma   90.00
#
_symmetry.space_group_name_H-M   'P 1'
#
loop_
_entity.id
_entity.type
_entity.pdbx_description
1 polymer ?
#
loop_
_entity_poly.entity_id
_entity_poly.type
_entity_poly.pdbx_seq_one_letter_code
_entity_poly.pdbx_strand_id
1 'polypeptide(L)'
;MPVNHLLQERVSYIASITKLADKDVDGFKDASTPLDLEDGALREGGSLVYTSPEVLTLLFQYAVVGICRAGLGGIHLPILTYYFGLESATLSSAGGLLTLGWSFKVFYGLLSDCFPIMGYSRKPYILIGWVMTAICFVVIALKPAGPSVILDRSDENRKAAQSYGSLVVLICSVASFCYIMADVACDALVVELSQREPERVRG
;
A
#
# COMPACT_ATOMS: atom_id res chain seq x y z
N MET A 1 -19.96 -2.67 19.37
CA MET A 1 -21.28 -2.19 18.89
C MET A 1 -21.05 -1.51 17.55
N PRO A 2 -21.79 -1.87 16.50
CA PRO A 2 -21.52 -1.42 15.13
C PRO A 2 -22.03 0.03 14.98
N VAL A 3 -21.15 0.92 14.52
CA VAL A 3 -21.53 2.28 14.16
C VAL A 3 -22.07 2.23 12.73
N ASN A 4 -23.39 2.39 12.61
CA ASN A 4 -24.10 2.40 11.33
C ASN A 4 -23.77 3.68 10.55
N HIS A 5 -22.73 3.64 9.72
CA HIS A 5 -22.34 4.75 8.82
C HIS A 5 -23.47 5.21 7.88
N LEU A 6 -24.41 4.33 7.54
CA LEU A 6 -25.60 4.66 6.74
C LEU A 6 -26.54 5.66 7.42
N LEU A 7 -26.50 5.78 8.76
CA LEU A 7 -27.29 6.77 9.48
C LEU A 7 -26.65 8.16 9.42
N GLN A 8 -25.31 8.26 9.45
CA GLN A 8 -24.64 9.57 9.38
C GLN A 8 -24.87 10.28 8.05
N GLU A 9 -24.85 9.54 6.94
CA GLU A 9 -25.08 10.10 5.60
C GLU A 9 -26.52 10.59 5.39
N ARG A 10 -27.49 10.03 6.13
CA ARG A 10 -28.89 10.49 6.12
C ARG A 10 -29.15 11.69 7.02
N VAL A 11 -28.39 11.85 8.10
CA VAL A 11 -28.56 12.97 9.05
C VAL A 11 -28.11 14.30 8.42
N SER A 12 -27.07 14.30 7.58
CA SER A 12 -26.64 15.49 6.84
C SER A 12 -27.70 15.99 5.84
N TYR A 13 -28.45 15.08 5.22
CA TYR A 13 -29.51 15.41 4.26
C TYR A 13 -30.78 15.95 4.93
N ILE A 14 -31.09 15.52 6.16
CA ILE A 14 -32.26 16.03 6.90
C ILE A 14 -31.95 17.40 7.50
N ALA A 15 -30.72 17.62 7.99
CA ALA A 15 -30.32 18.91 8.57
C ALA A 15 -30.29 20.06 7.55
N SER A 16 -30.07 19.77 6.26
CA SER A 16 -30.05 20.80 5.20
C SER A 16 -31.44 21.27 4.79
N ILE A 17 -32.46 20.42 4.90
CA ILE A 17 -33.84 20.75 4.50
C ILE A 17 -34.55 21.57 5.59
N THR A 18 -34.28 21.29 6.87
CA THR A 18 -35.01 21.94 7.98
C THR A 18 -34.61 23.40 8.21
N LYS A 19 -33.42 23.83 7.77
CA LYS A 19 -32.95 25.22 7.95
C LYS A 19 -33.52 26.24 6.97
N LEU A 20 -34.23 25.79 5.92
CA LEU A 20 -34.81 26.67 4.90
C LEU A 20 -36.17 27.26 5.30
N ALA A 21 -36.75 26.83 6.43
CA ALA A 21 -38.16 27.12 6.74
C ALA A 21 -38.41 28.13 7.87
N ASP A 22 -37.40 28.75 8.50
CA ASP A 22 -37.69 29.72 9.58
C ASP A 22 -36.72 30.92 9.62
N LYS A 23 -37.30 32.07 9.25
CA LYS A 23 -37.00 33.47 9.61
C LYS A 23 -35.85 34.26 8.95
N ASP A 24 -36.31 35.30 8.24
CA ASP A 24 -35.65 36.54 7.89
C ASP A 24 -35.21 37.41 9.11
N VAL A 25 -34.27 38.32 8.79
CA VAL A 25 -33.92 39.63 9.39
C VAL A 25 -32.71 39.67 10.36
N ASP A 26 -31.69 40.44 9.93
CA ASP A 26 -30.56 41.04 10.67
C ASP A 26 -29.43 40.16 11.21
N GLY A 27 -28.79 39.40 10.32
CA GLY A 27 -27.50 38.79 10.64
C GLY A 27 -26.85 38.07 9.48
N PHE A 28 -26.47 38.78 8.42
CA PHE A 28 -25.48 38.25 7.47
C PHE A 28 -24.10 38.25 8.16
N LYS A 29 -23.92 37.37 9.14
CA LYS A 29 -22.61 36.74 9.28
C LYS A 29 -22.50 35.85 8.07
N ASP A 30 -21.42 36.02 7.33
CA ASP A 30 -21.01 35.17 6.22
C ASP A 30 -21.49 33.75 6.48
N ALA A 31 -22.16 33.19 5.50
CA ALA A 31 -22.45 31.77 5.44
C ALA A 31 -21.10 31.02 5.35
N SER A 32 -20.34 31.00 6.45
CA SER A 32 -19.25 30.08 6.67
C SER A 32 -19.84 28.72 6.40
N THR A 33 -19.33 28.10 5.33
CA THR A 33 -19.56 26.70 5.05
C THR A 33 -19.45 25.93 6.37
N PRO A 34 -20.35 24.97 6.67
CA PRO A 34 -20.43 24.31 7.97
C PRO A 34 -19.23 23.38 8.30
N LEU A 35 -18.08 23.65 7.70
CA LEU A 35 -16.84 22.89 7.67
C LEU A 35 -15.59 23.77 7.87
N ASP A 36 -15.72 25.03 8.29
CA ASP A 36 -14.57 25.82 8.75
C ASP A 36 -14.08 25.24 10.08
N LEU A 37 -13.21 24.21 9.99
CA LEU A 37 -12.39 23.78 11.12
C LEU A 37 -11.49 24.98 11.45
N GLU A 38 -11.69 25.59 12.62
CA GLU A 38 -11.17 26.91 13.05
C GLU A 38 -9.63 27.11 13.01
N ASP A 39 -8.87 26.13 12.50
CA ASP A 39 -7.40 26.10 12.50
C ASP A 39 -6.80 25.64 11.15
N GLY A 40 -7.60 25.67 10.06
CA GLY A 40 -7.14 25.41 8.69
C GLY A 40 -6.96 23.92 8.30
N ALA A 41 -7.47 22.99 9.11
CA ALA A 41 -7.49 21.57 8.78
C ALA A 41 -8.51 21.27 7.65
N LEU A 42 -8.15 20.38 6.72
CA LEU A 42 -9.02 19.98 5.60
C LEU A 42 -9.95 18.81 5.94
N ARG A 43 -9.69 18.13 7.07
CA ARG A 43 -10.46 16.97 7.51
C ARG A 43 -10.59 16.91 9.04
N GLU A 44 -11.75 16.47 9.51
CA GLU A 44 -11.99 16.23 10.94
C GLU A 44 -11.07 15.12 11.50
N GLY A 45 -10.64 15.27 12.76
CA GLY A 45 -9.86 14.24 13.46
C GLY A 45 -8.77 14.74 14.41
N GLY A 46 -8.53 16.05 14.49
CA GLY A 46 -7.53 16.65 15.36
C GLY A 46 -6.08 16.36 14.93
N SER A 47 -5.11 16.99 15.61
CA SER A 47 -3.70 16.78 15.30
C SER A 47 -3.25 15.36 15.66
N LEU A 48 -2.32 14.83 14.86
CA LEU A 48 -1.76 13.51 15.05
C LEU A 48 -0.75 13.51 16.21
N VAL A 49 -0.91 12.55 17.11
CA VAL A 49 0.15 12.21 18.06
C VAL A 49 1.14 11.30 17.34
N TYR A 50 2.34 11.79 17.02
CA TYR A 50 3.35 11.02 16.26
C TYR A 50 3.84 9.77 16.99
N THR A 51 3.73 9.73 18.32
CA THR A 51 4.06 8.55 19.14
C THR A 51 2.89 7.57 19.27
N SER A 52 1.75 7.83 18.62
CA SER A 52 0.61 6.93 18.62
C SER A 52 0.95 5.61 17.92
N PRO A 53 0.36 4.49 18.37
CA PRO A 53 0.59 3.18 17.74
C PRO A 53 0.20 3.18 16.26
N GLU A 54 -0.79 3.98 15.86
CA GLU A 54 -1.21 4.11 14.46
C GLU A 54 -0.10 4.71 13.59
N VAL A 55 0.50 5.82 14.01
CA VAL A 55 1.58 6.49 13.26
C VAL A 55 2.85 5.63 13.28
N LEU A 56 3.20 5.03 14.41
CA LEU A 56 4.35 4.13 14.50
C LEU A 56 4.20 2.91 13.58
N THR A 57 2.99 2.36 13.46
CA THR A 57 2.72 1.25 12.53
C THR A 57 2.91 1.69 11.08
N LEU A 58 2.47 2.91 10.72
CA LEU A 58 2.68 3.45 9.38
C LEU A 58 4.16 3.65 9.08
N LEU A 59 4.93 4.19 10.02
CA LEU A 59 6.39 4.35 9.87
C LEU A 59 7.09 3.00 9.73
N PHE A 60 6.71 2.02 10.57
CA PHE A 60 7.24 0.67 10.49
C PHE A 60 6.96 0.03 9.12
N GLN A 61 5.75 0.24 8.59
CA GLN A 61 5.40 -0.26 7.27
C GLN A 61 6.33 0.26 6.16
N TYR A 62 6.66 1.56 6.16
CA TYR A 62 7.63 2.11 5.19
C TYR A 62 9.01 1.48 5.32
N ALA A 63 9.45 1.17 6.55
CA ALA A 63 10.70 0.43 6.76
C ALA A 63 10.63 -0.97 6.14
N VAL A 64 9.51 -1.68 6.29
CA VAL A 64 9.29 -3.01 5.68
C VAL A 64 9.28 -2.92 4.14
N VAL A 65 8.65 -1.91 3.55
CA VAL A 65 8.70 -1.67 2.09
C VAL A 65 10.15 -1.50 1.63
N GLY A 66 10.94 -0.72 2.37
CA GLY A 66 12.37 -0.55 2.11
C GLY A 66 13.15 -1.87 2.12
N ILE A 67 12.90 -2.72 3.12
CA ILE A 67 13.51 -4.06 3.24
C ILE A 67 13.10 -4.94 2.05
N CYS A 68 11.81 -5.00 1.70
CA CYS A 68 11.33 -5.81 0.58
C CYS A 68 11.95 -5.35 -0.75
N ARG A 69 11.99 -4.03 -0.99
CA ARG A 69 12.58 -3.44 -2.20
C ARG A 69 14.08 -3.73 -2.29
N ALA A 70 14.83 -3.50 -1.20
CA ALA A 70 16.26 -3.75 -1.16
C ALA A 70 16.58 -5.25 -1.27
N GLY A 71 15.78 -6.10 -0.61
CA GLY A 71 15.91 -7.56 -0.68
C GLY A 71 15.69 -8.08 -2.10
N LEU A 72 14.56 -7.73 -2.73
CA LEU A 72 14.23 -8.18 -4.09
C LEU A 72 15.22 -7.65 -5.14
N GLY A 73 15.74 -6.43 -4.98
CA GLY A 73 16.83 -5.93 -5.80
C GLY A 73 18.16 -6.66 -5.54
N GLY A 74 18.48 -6.89 -4.27
CA GLY A 74 19.75 -7.46 -3.82
C GLY A 74 19.97 -8.93 -4.18
N ILE A 75 18.90 -9.72 -4.36
CA ILE A 75 19.02 -11.13 -4.74
C ILE A 75 19.51 -11.35 -6.18
N HIS A 76 19.48 -10.33 -7.04
CA HIS A 76 19.81 -10.46 -8.46
C HIS A 76 21.20 -11.05 -8.70
N LEU A 77 22.24 -10.51 -8.07
CA LEU A 77 23.60 -10.99 -8.28
C LEU A 77 23.91 -12.32 -7.56
N PRO A 78 23.78 -12.42 -6.22
CA PRO A 78 24.21 -13.60 -5.49
C PRO A 78 23.36 -14.83 -5.78
N ILE A 79 22.05 -14.68 -5.93
CA ILE A 79 21.12 -15.81 -6.05
C ILE A 79 20.78 -16.06 -7.52
N LEU A 80 20.33 -15.05 -8.25
CA LEU A 80 19.83 -15.28 -9.61
C LEU A 80 20.98 -15.53 -10.60
N THR A 81 22.03 -14.72 -10.55
CA THR A 81 23.18 -14.87 -11.44
C THR A 81 24.14 -15.97 -10.98
N TYR A 82 24.65 -15.91 -9.74
CA TYR A 82 25.71 -16.85 -9.34
C TYR A 82 25.21 -18.22 -8.91
N TYR A 83 24.10 -18.29 -8.17
CA TYR A 83 23.59 -19.58 -7.66
C TYR A 83 22.80 -20.35 -8.74
N PHE A 84 21.82 -19.71 -9.38
CA PHE A 84 20.97 -20.34 -10.40
C PHE A 84 21.50 -20.21 -11.83
N GLY A 85 22.48 -19.34 -12.09
CA GLY A 85 23.05 -19.18 -13.43
C GLY A 85 22.04 -18.67 -14.46
N LEU A 86 21.07 -17.83 -14.05
CA LEU A 86 20.05 -17.31 -14.96
C LEU A 86 20.66 -16.51 -16.10
N GLU A 87 20.09 -16.66 -17.29
CA GLU A 87 20.49 -15.91 -18.47
C GLU A 87 20.20 -14.41 -18.30
N SER A 88 21.07 -13.56 -18.83
CA SER A 88 20.92 -12.10 -18.79
C SER A 88 19.59 -11.61 -19.35
N ALA A 89 19.04 -12.28 -20.38
CA ALA A 89 17.73 -11.96 -20.93
C ALA A 89 16.59 -12.19 -19.92
N THR A 90 16.64 -13.31 -19.18
CA THR A 90 15.68 -13.62 -18.12
C THR A 90 15.84 -12.66 -16.94
N LEU A 91 17.07 -12.32 -16.56
CA LEU A 91 17.35 -11.37 -15.49
C LEU A 91 16.87 -9.95 -15.83
N SER A 92 17.04 -9.52 -17.08
CA SER A 92 16.52 -8.24 -17.56
C SER A 92 14.99 -8.20 -17.53
N SER A 93 14.35 -9.28 -17.97
CA SER A 93 12.89 -9.43 -17.91
C SER A 93 12.37 -9.41 -16.47
N ALA A 94 13.09 -10.06 -15.55
CA ALA A 94 12.80 -10.05 -14.11
C ALA A 94 12.83 -8.64 -13.52
N GLY A 95 13.89 -7.88 -13.82
CA GLY A 95 14.01 -6.48 -13.42
C GLY A 95 12.86 -5.63 -14.00
N GLY A 96 12.51 -5.84 -15.27
CA GLY A 96 11.37 -5.20 -15.92
C GLY A 96 10.05 -5.44 -15.20
N LEU A 97 9.77 -6.69 -14.79
CA LEU A 97 8.56 -7.04 -14.02
C LEU A 97 8.50 -6.35 -12.65
N LEU A 98 9.63 -6.25 -11.94
CA LEU A 98 9.70 -5.55 -10.66
C LEU A 98 9.47 -4.05 -10.83
N THR A 99 10.04 -3.44 -11.87
CA THR A 99 9.78 -2.02 -12.20
C THR A 99 8.34 -1.80 -12.64
N LEU A 100 7.76 -2.75 -13.38
CA LEU A 100 6.38 -2.67 -13.85
C LEU A 100 5.39 -2.56 -12.69
N GLY A 101 5.63 -3.25 -11.57
CA GLY A 101 4.81 -3.12 -10.37
C GLY A 101 4.60 -1.67 -9.92
N TRP A 102 5.63 -0.83 -10.02
CA TRP A 102 5.54 0.59 -9.66
C TRP A 102 4.65 1.40 -10.61
N SER A 103 4.46 0.93 -11.85
CA SER A 103 3.53 1.55 -12.78
C SER A 103 2.06 1.29 -12.39
N PHE A 104 1.80 0.25 -11.60
CA PHE A 104 0.45 -0.09 -11.14
C PHE A 104 -0.06 0.77 -9.97
N LYS A 105 0.75 1.70 -9.44
CA LYS A 105 0.36 2.54 -8.31
C LYS A 105 -0.94 3.30 -8.56
N VAL A 106 -1.14 3.84 -9.76
CA VAL A 106 -2.36 4.58 -10.13
C VAL A 106 -3.60 3.68 -10.06
N PHE A 107 -3.50 2.44 -10.55
CA PHE A 107 -4.61 1.50 -10.52
C PHE A 107 -4.96 1.05 -9.10
N TYR A 108 -3.95 0.78 -8.26
CA TYR A 108 -4.19 0.44 -6.86
C TYR A 108 -4.79 1.60 -6.07
N GLY A 109 -4.36 2.84 -6.37
CA GLY A 109 -4.94 4.05 -5.78
C GLY A 109 -6.43 4.14 -6.12
N LEU A 110 -6.76 4.13 -7.41
CA LEU A 110 -8.13 4.14 -7.91
C LEU A 110 -8.99 3.02 -7.32
N LEU A 111 -8.45 1.80 -7.25
CA LEU A 111 -9.18 0.65 -6.72
C LEU A 111 -9.50 0.82 -5.23
N SER A 112 -8.55 1.33 -4.44
CA SER A 112 -8.77 1.61 -3.02
C SER A 112 -9.75 2.76 -2.78
N ASP A 113 -9.79 3.75 -3.69
CA ASP A 113 -10.69 4.91 -3.64
C ASP A 113 -12.14 4.54 -4.01
N CYS A 114 -12.32 3.73 -5.06
CA CYS A 114 -13.64 3.44 -5.60
C CYS A 114 -14.34 2.27 -4.91
N PHE A 115 -13.62 1.34 -4.29
CA PHE A 115 -14.18 0.12 -3.73
C PHE A 115 -13.88 -0.04 -2.23
N PRO A 116 -14.60 0.64 -1.34
CA PRO A 116 -14.41 0.43 0.09
C PRO A 116 -14.80 -1.00 0.49
N ILE A 117 -13.90 -1.72 1.15
CA ILE A 117 -14.16 -3.09 1.63
C ILE A 117 -14.63 -3.02 3.08
N MET A 118 -15.82 -3.56 3.37
CA MET A 118 -16.41 -3.60 4.72
C MET A 118 -16.51 -2.22 5.41
N GLY A 119 -16.69 -1.14 4.64
CA GLY A 119 -16.77 0.23 5.16
C GLY A 119 -15.41 0.87 5.49
N TYR A 120 -14.30 0.19 5.22
CA TYR A 120 -12.94 0.75 5.31
C TYR A 120 -12.33 0.87 3.92
N SER A 121 -11.88 2.07 3.54
CA SER A 121 -11.29 2.33 2.22
C SER A 121 -9.80 1.96 2.11
N ARG A 122 -9.01 2.05 3.19
CA ARG A 122 -7.53 1.91 3.12
C ARG A 122 -6.97 0.68 3.83
N LYS A 123 -7.33 0.52 5.11
CA LYS A 123 -6.85 -0.54 6.00
C LYS A 123 -6.95 -1.97 5.43
N PRO A 124 -8.04 -2.38 4.76
CA PRO A 124 -8.12 -3.73 4.20
C PRO A 124 -7.12 -3.96 3.06
N TYR A 125 -6.86 -2.97 2.21
CA TYR A 125 -5.90 -3.09 1.12
C TYR A 125 -4.46 -3.22 1.61
N ILE A 126 -4.11 -2.47 2.66
CA ILE A 126 -2.82 -2.61 3.35
C ILE A 126 -2.65 -4.05 3.85
N LEU A 127 -3.66 -4.57 4.57
CA LEU A 127 -3.60 -5.91 5.14
C LEU A 127 -3.53 -7.01 4.07
N ILE A 128 -4.35 -6.92 3.02
CA ILE A 128 -4.35 -7.90 1.92
C ILE A 128 -2.98 -7.91 1.22
N GLY A 129 -2.42 -6.74 0.94
CA GLY A 129 -1.12 -6.65 0.26
C GLY A 129 0.00 -7.29 1.07
N TRP A 130 0.06 -7.04 2.38
CA TRP A 130 1.05 -7.67 3.26
C TRP A 130 0.83 -9.16 3.46
N VAL A 131 -0.41 -9.60 3.65
CA VAL A 131 -0.73 -11.04 3.80
C VAL A 131 -0.34 -11.81 2.54
N MET A 132 -0.68 -11.30 1.36
CA MET A 132 -0.32 -11.94 0.09
C MET A 132 1.20 -11.95 -0.12
N THR A 133 1.90 -10.88 0.27
CA THR A 133 3.38 -10.82 0.22
C THR A 133 3.99 -11.86 1.16
N ALA A 134 3.49 -11.96 2.39
CA ALA A 134 3.95 -12.94 3.36
C ALA A 134 3.74 -14.37 2.85
N ILE A 135 2.57 -14.68 2.26
CA ILE A 135 2.29 -15.98 1.65
C ILE A 135 3.33 -16.28 0.55
N CYS A 136 3.63 -15.33 -0.33
CA CYS A 136 4.63 -15.54 -1.38
C CYS A 136 6.02 -15.86 -0.82
N PHE A 137 6.46 -15.15 0.22
CA PHE A 137 7.74 -15.43 0.86
C PHE A 137 7.76 -16.75 1.63
N VAL A 138 6.65 -17.13 2.27
CA VAL A 138 6.51 -18.45 2.91
C VAL A 138 6.60 -19.56 1.86
N VAL A 139 5.96 -19.39 0.70
CA VAL A 139 6.05 -20.37 -0.41
C VAL A 139 7.49 -20.50 -0.91
N ILE A 140 8.25 -19.41 -1.00
CA ILE A 140 9.68 -19.47 -1.35
C ILE A 140 10.48 -20.17 -0.25
N ALA A 141 10.23 -19.83 1.03
CA ALA A 141 10.97 -20.39 2.16
C ALA A 141 10.73 -21.90 2.37
N LEU A 142 9.53 -22.40 2.05
CA LEU A 142 9.19 -23.82 2.14
C LEU A 142 9.69 -24.64 0.94
N LYS A 143 10.10 -23.99 -0.16
CA LYS A 143 10.67 -24.72 -1.31
C LYS A 143 12.09 -25.19 -0.97
N PRO A 144 12.46 -26.42 -1.36
CA PRO A 144 13.82 -26.89 -1.16
C PRO A 144 14.80 -26.01 -1.93
N ALA A 145 16.02 -25.89 -1.40
CA ALA A 145 17.12 -25.25 -2.10
C ALA A 145 17.32 -25.98 -3.43
N GLY A 146 17.05 -25.28 -4.54
CA GLY A 146 17.14 -25.85 -5.88
C GLY A 146 18.56 -26.26 -6.25
N PRO A 147 18.74 -26.98 -7.37
CA PRO A 147 20.08 -27.30 -7.87
C PRO A 147 20.87 -26.02 -8.15
N SER A 148 22.17 -26.03 -7.83
CA SER A 148 23.06 -24.88 -8.00
C SER A 148 24.08 -25.14 -9.10
N VAL A 149 24.36 -24.11 -9.90
CA VAL A 149 25.35 -24.16 -10.99
C VAL A 149 26.79 -24.13 -10.44
N ILE A 150 26.95 -23.78 -9.16
CA ILE A 150 28.25 -23.70 -8.48
C ILE A 150 28.78 -25.10 -8.16
N LEU A 151 27.92 -26.01 -7.70
CA LEU A 151 28.29 -27.36 -7.27
C LEU A 151 28.44 -28.32 -8.45
N ASP A 152 27.53 -28.26 -9.41
CA ASP A 152 27.61 -29.06 -10.64
C ASP A 152 27.31 -28.19 -11.86
N ARG A 153 28.22 -28.25 -12.84
CA ARG A 153 28.18 -27.50 -14.10
C ARG A 153 27.69 -28.33 -15.29
N SER A 154 27.17 -29.53 -15.05
CA SER A 154 26.53 -30.33 -16.11
C SER A 154 25.40 -29.54 -16.79
N ASP A 155 25.23 -29.71 -18.10
CA ASP A 155 24.22 -28.96 -18.85
C ASP A 155 22.79 -29.30 -18.44
N GLU A 156 22.55 -30.53 -17.94
CA GLU A 156 21.27 -30.96 -17.39
C GLU A 156 20.95 -30.20 -16.09
N ASN A 157 21.90 -30.12 -15.15
CA ASN A 157 21.69 -29.40 -13.90
C ASN A 157 21.58 -27.90 -14.10
N ARG A 158 22.28 -27.32 -15.08
CA ARG A 158 22.14 -25.91 -15.42
C ARG A 158 20.73 -25.56 -15.89
N LYS A 159 20.13 -26.39 -16.75
CA LYS A 159 18.74 -26.20 -17.19
C LYS A 159 17.75 -26.32 -16.03
N ALA A 160 17.95 -27.30 -15.14
CA ALA A 160 17.13 -27.45 -13.95
C ALA A 160 17.24 -26.22 -13.03
N ALA A 161 18.47 -25.79 -12.71
CA ALA A 161 18.75 -24.63 -11.86
C ALA A 161 18.12 -23.35 -12.42
N GLN A 162 18.25 -23.11 -13.73
CA GLN A 162 17.61 -21.97 -14.39
C GLN A 162 16.08 -22.02 -14.28
N SER A 163 15.46 -23.19 -14.52
CA SER A 163 14.00 -23.33 -14.37
C SER A 163 13.53 -23.05 -12.94
N TYR A 164 14.26 -23.52 -11.92
CA TYR A 164 13.96 -23.22 -10.52
C TYR A 164 14.15 -21.73 -10.22
N GLY A 165 15.24 -21.13 -10.68
CA GLY A 165 15.52 -19.71 -10.52
C GLY A 165 14.44 -18.82 -11.15
N SER A 166 13.98 -19.15 -12.36
CA SER A 166 12.90 -18.42 -13.05
C SER A 166 11.58 -18.48 -12.28
N LEU A 167 11.26 -19.63 -11.66
CA LEU A 167 10.07 -19.76 -10.82
C LEU A 167 10.17 -18.89 -9.57
N VAL A 168 11.32 -18.89 -8.89
CA VAL A 168 11.56 -18.04 -7.71
C VAL A 168 11.39 -16.56 -8.07
N VAL A 169 11.98 -16.13 -9.20
CA VAL A 169 11.83 -14.77 -9.72
C VAL A 169 10.36 -14.43 -9.96
N LEU A 170 9.60 -15.32 -10.57
CA LEU A 170 8.19 -15.08 -10.86
C LEU A 170 7.37 -14.90 -9.57
N ILE A 171 7.62 -15.70 -8.54
CA ILE A 171 6.98 -15.52 -7.23
C ILE A 171 7.42 -14.20 -6.58
N CYS A 172 8.71 -13.84 -6.69
CA CYS A 172 9.23 -12.55 -6.24
C CYS A 172 8.56 -11.37 -6.97
N SER A 173 8.30 -11.48 -8.26
CA SER A 173 7.56 -10.47 -9.03
C SER A 173 6.13 -10.35 -8.52
N VAL A 174 5.42 -11.46 -8.31
CA VAL A 174 4.05 -11.44 -7.73
C VAL A 174 4.05 -10.81 -6.34
N ALA A 175 5.00 -11.18 -5.46
CA ALA A 175 5.18 -10.57 -4.16
C ALA A 175 5.41 -9.05 -4.27
N SER A 176 6.11 -8.61 -5.32
CA SER A 176 6.32 -7.20 -5.60
C SER A 176 5.04 -6.45 -5.90
N PHE A 177 4.16 -7.02 -6.73
CA PHE A 177 2.84 -6.41 -6.97
C PHE A 177 2.00 -6.33 -5.69
N CYS A 178 2.07 -7.35 -4.82
CA CYS A 178 1.31 -7.40 -3.58
C CYS A 178 1.76 -6.34 -2.57
N TYR A 179 3.07 -6.19 -2.31
CA TYR A 179 3.52 -5.17 -1.35
C TYR A 179 3.33 -3.75 -1.89
N ILE A 180 3.40 -3.55 -3.22
CA ILE A 180 3.15 -2.23 -3.83
C ILE A 180 1.69 -1.81 -3.63
N MET A 181 0.73 -2.74 -3.64
CA MET A 181 -0.65 -2.41 -3.26
C MET A 181 -0.74 -1.89 -1.81
N ALA A 182 -0.01 -2.52 -0.88
CA ALA A 182 0.02 -2.07 0.51
C ALA A 182 0.70 -0.70 0.67
N ASP A 183 1.79 -0.46 -0.07
CA ASP A 183 2.51 0.81 -0.13
C ASP A 183 1.60 1.96 -0.62
N VAL A 184 0.88 1.77 -1.74
CA VAL A 184 -0.05 2.78 -2.29
C VAL A 184 -1.19 3.09 -1.33
N ALA A 185 -1.78 2.07 -0.73
CA ALA A 185 -2.86 2.27 0.24
C ALA A 185 -2.36 3.01 1.49
N CYS A 186 -1.08 2.84 1.85
CA CYS A 186 -0.44 3.61 2.90
C CYS A 186 -0.15 5.06 2.51
N ASP A 187 0.35 5.31 1.29
CA ASP A 187 0.55 6.67 0.79
C ASP A 187 -0.76 7.47 0.84
N ALA A 188 -1.87 6.87 0.41
CA ALA A 188 -3.18 7.48 0.50
C ALA A 188 -3.61 7.75 1.95
N LEU A 189 -3.34 6.81 2.87
CA LEU A 189 -3.63 7.00 4.29
C LEU A 189 -2.80 8.12 4.92
N VAL A 190 -1.52 8.27 4.55
CA VAL A 190 -0.67 9.37 5.02
C VAL A 190 -1.22 10.71 4.55
N VAL A 191 -1.70 10.81 3.31
CA VAL A 191 -2.35 12.03 2.80
C VAL A 191 -3.63 12.35 3.58
N GLU A 192 -4.47 11.34 3.86
CA GLU A 192 -5.68 11.55 4.67
C GLU A 192 -5.38 11.98 6.11
N LEU A 193 -4.23 11.55 6.64
CA LEU A 193 -3.76 11.92 7.96
C LEU A 193 -3.18 13.35 7.98
N SER A 194 -2.35 13.72 7.00
CA SER A 194 -1.80 15.08 6.92
C SER A 194 -2.87 16.16 6.70
N GLN A 195 -3.99 15.80 6.06
CA GLN A 195 -5.16 16.69 5.91
C GLN A 195 -5.86 17.02 7.24
N ARG A 196 -5.59 16.28 8.33
CA ARG A 196 -6.15 16.55 9.67
C ARG A 196 -5.30 17.53 10.47
N GLU A 197 -4.06 17.77 10.06
CA GLU A 197 -3.16 18.66 10.76
C GLU A 197 -3.56 20.13 10.51
N PRO A 198 -3.62 20.98 11.54
CA PRO A 198 -3.89 22.41 11.37
C PRO A 198 -2.72 23.11 10.69
N GLU A 199 -2.99 24.21 9.98
CA GLU A 199 -2.01 24.90 9.13
C GLU A 199 -0.72 25.26 9.86
N ARG A 200 -0.80 25.58 11.15
CA ARG A 200 0.35 25.98 11.98
C ARG A 200 1.38 24.86 12.19
N VAL A 201 0.96 23.60 12.13
CA VAL A 201 1.82 22.43 12.41
C VAL A 201 1.94 21.47 11.23
N ARG A 202 1.27 21.79 10.12
CA ARG A 202 1.25 20.99 8.90
C ARG A 202 2.63 20.99 8.23
N GLY A 203 3.18 19.81 8.02
CA GLY A 203 4.47 19.55 7.36
C GLY A 203 4.34 18.86 6.01
#